data_AF-A0A0Z8DZW2-F1
#
_entry.id   AF-A0A0Z8DZW2-F1
#
_cell.length_a   1.000
_cell.length_b   1.000
_cell.length_c   1.000
_cell.angle_alpha   90.00
_cell.angle_beta   90.00
_cell.angle_gamma   90.00
#
_symmetry.space_group_name_H-M   'P 1'
#
loop_
_entity.id
_entity.type
_entity.pdbx_description
1 polymer ?
#
loop_
_entity_poly.entity_id
_entity_poly.type
_entity_poly.pdbx_seq_one_letter_code
_entity_poly.pdbx_strand_id
1 'polypeptide(L)'
;MKRIFSVLFAAVVVLCMLSGCSMKNETYSDEEKQVIKAANQIISSEYDVTFDEGDFSYSVGKQIKENEFVSLDSEEKQQETFENIVSVSALKTSLHEKGEVYAYSVIFNSQTKEIVSISVNVE
;
A
#
# COMPACT_ATOMS: atom_id res chain seq x y z
N MET A 1 -56.31 10.28 34.33
CA MET A 1 -56.96 8.95 34.26
C MET A 1 -56.82 8.41 32.84
N LYS A 2 -56.57 7.09 32.71
CA LYS A 2 -56.23 6.28 31.50
C LYS A 2 -54.75 6.38 31.06
N ARG A 3 -53.84 5.50 31.50
CA ARG A 3 -53.66 4.03 31.31
C ARG A 3 -52.99 3.71 29.95
N ILE A 4 -51.69 3.36 29.97
CA ILE A 4 -51.03 2.05 29.59
C ILE A 4 -51.06 1.72 28.08
N PHE A 5 -50.04 1.23 27.38
CA PHE A 5 -48.93 0.29 27.65
C PHE A 5 -47.73 0.67 26.75
N SER A 6 -46.47 0.63 27.21
CA SER A 6 -45.58 -0.54 27.16
C SER A 6 -45.56 -1.27 25.81
N VAL A 7 -44.55 -1.01 24.98
CA VAL A 7 -44.03 -2.00 24.04
C VAL A 7 -42.52 -2.03 24.16
N LEU A 8 -42.09 -2.91 25.06
CA LEU A 8 -40.77 -3.53 25.08
C LEU A 8 -40.69 -4.44 23.86
N PHE A 9 -39.75 -4.21 22.95
CA PHE A 9 -39.25 -5.28 22.08
C PHE A 9 -37.74 -5.36 22.26
N ALA A 10 -37.37 -6.14 23.28
CA ALA A 10 -36.07 -6.74 23.37
C ALA A 10 -35.96 -7.78 22.25
N ALA A 11 -35.04 -7.56 21.32
CA ALA A 11 -34.44 -8.62 20.53
C ALA A 11 -32.93 -8.38 20.56
N VAL A 12 -32.33 -8.76 21.68
CA VAL A 12 -30.91 -9.07 21.77
C VAL A 12 -30.68 -10.26 20.84
N VAL A 13 -30.19 -10.01 19.64
CA VAL A 13 -29.55 -11.05 18.82
C VAL A 13 -28.05 -10.83 18.95
N VAL A 14 -27.53 -11.33 20.08
CA VAL A 14 -26.15 -11.77 20.16
C VAL A 14 -26.07 -13.02 19.28
N LEU A 15 -25.55 -12.83 18.07
CA LEU A 15 -24.93 -13.92 17.34
C LEU A 15 -23.43 -13.65 17.39
N CYS A 16 -22.82 -14.20 18.43
CA CYS A 16 -21.42 -14.58 18.44
C CYS A 16 -21.21 -15.53 17.26
N MET A 17 -20.79 -14.98 16.13
CA MET A 17 -19.86 -15.70 15.28
C MET A 17 -18.53 -15.00 15.45
N LEU A 18 -17.78 -15.51 16.43
CA LEU A 18 -16.33 -15.65 16.36
C LEU A 18 -16.01 -16.49 15.11
N SER A 19 -16.27 -15.95 13.92
CA SER A 19 -15.70 -16.44 12.68
C SER A 19 -14.32 -15.83 12.67
N GLY A 20 -13.36 -16.65 13.10
CA GLY A 20 -12.03 -16.26 13.52
C GLY A 20 -11.47 -15.09 12.73
N CYS A 21 -10.92 -14.13 13.46
CA CYS A 21 -9.84 -13.31 12.96
C CYS A 21 -8.74 -14.26 12.48
N SER A 22 -8.87 -14.74 11.24
CA SER A 22 -7.72 -15.10 10.44
C SER A 22 -7.08 -13.76 10.16
N MET A 23 -6.31 -13.26 11.13
CA MET A 23 -5.23 -12.34 10.86
C MET A 23 -4.36 -13.10 9.86
N LYS A 24 -4.69 -12.95 8.57
CA LYS A 24 -3.67 -13.03 7.54
C LYS A 24 -2.64 -12.01 8.02
N ASN A 25 -1.45 -12.49 8.34
CA ASN A 25 -0.31 -11.58 8.48
C ASN A 25 -0.19 -10.91 7.11
N GLU A 26 -0.78 -9.73 6.98
CA GLU A 26 -0.66 -8.93 5.77
C GLU A 26 0.84 -8.63 5.61
N THR A 27 1.40 -8.96 4.43
CA THR A 27 2.85 -8.81 4.17
C THR A 27 3.33 -7.37 4.31
N TYR A 28 2.43 -6.41 4.10
CA TYR A 28 2.70 -4.97 4.17
C TYR A 28 1.75 -4.31 5.16
N SER A 29 2.25 -3.27 5.83
CA SER A 29 1.46 -2.35 6.67
C SER A 29 0.50 -1.50 5.85
N ASP A 30 -0.48 -0.86 6.52
CA ASP A 30 -1.46 -0.01 5.84
C ASP A 30 -0.83 1.24 5.21
N GLU A 31 0.28 1.73 5.77
CA GLU A 31 1.05 2.84 5.22
C GLU A 31 1.79 2.41 3.95
N GLU A 32 2.45 1.25 3.99
CA GLU A 32 3.11 0.67 2.82
C GLU A 32 2.11 0.41 1.69
N LYS A 33 0.92 -0.14 1.99
CA LYS A 33 -0.14 -0.37 0.99
C LYS A 33 -0.55 0.93 0.28
N GLN A 34 -0.68 2.03 1.01
CA GLN A 34 -1.03 3.32 0.42
C GLN A 34 0.08 3.84 -0.49
N VAL A 35 1.34 3.66 -0.10
CA VAL A 35 2.51 4.06 -0.88
C VAL A 35 2.67 3.18 -2.13
N ILE A 36 2.50 1.86 -2.00
CA ILE A 36 2.50 0.90 -3.11
C ILE A 36 1.41 1.25 -4.13
N LYS A 37 0.18 1.49 -3.66
CA LYS A 37 -0.94 1.86 -4.54
C LYS A 37 -0.64 3.14 -5.33
N ALA A 38 -0.04 4.15 -4.69
CA ALA A 38 0.37 5.37 -5.35
C ALA A 38 1.47 5.12 -6.40
N ALA A 39 2.46 4.27 -6.09
CA ALA A 39 3.50 3.90 -7.04
C ALA A 39 2.94 3.14 -8.26
N ASN A 40 2.05 2.17 -8.04
CA ASN A 40 1.37 1.44 -9.11
C ASN A 40 0.57 2.40 -10.00
N GLN A 41 -0.13 3.37 -9.41
CA GLN A 41 -0.86 4.39 -10.19
C GLN A 41 0.08 5.26 -11.04
N ILE A 42 1.24 5.64 -10.51
CA ILE A 42 2.27 6.37 -11.26
C ILE A 42 2.71 5.54 -12.46
N ILE A 43 3.12 4.28 -12.25
CA ILE A 43 3.59 3.43 -13.36
C ILE A 43 2.47 3.17 -14.38
N SER A 44 1.25 2.88 -13.91
CA SER A 44 0.09 2.69 -14.78
C SER A 44 -0.19 3.91 -15.66
N SER A 45 -0.07 5.12 -15.11
CA SER A 45 -0.29 6.36 -15.85
C SER A 45 0.83 6.65 -16.85
N GLU A 46 2.09 6.44 -16.46
CA GLU A 46 3.25 6.77 -17.29
C GLU A 46 3.48 5.77 -18.43
N TYR A 47 3.14 4.49 -18.22
CA TYR A 47 3.44 3.39 -19.15
C TYR A 47 2.22 2.68 -19.73
N ASP A 48 1.00 3.12 -19.40
CA ASP A 48 -0.27 2.51 -19.86
C ASP A 48 -0.36 1.00 -19.56
N VAL A 49 -0.01 0.64 -18.33
CA VAL A 49 0.00 -0.76 -17.86
C VAL A 49 -0.97 -0.96 -16.70
N THR A 50 -1.57 -2.15 -16.61
CA THR A 50 -2.41 -2.55 -15.46
C THR A 50 -1.62 -3.47 -14.55
N PHE A 51 -1.60 -3.17 -13.25
CA PHE A 51 -0.99 -4.02 -12.23
C PHE A 51 -2.04 -4.77 -11.43
N ASP A 52 -1.85 -6.08 -11.26
CA ASP A 52 -2.42 -6.82 -10.15
C ASP A 52 -1.42 -6.73 -8.98
N GLU A 53 -1.83 -6.12 -7.87
CA GLU A 53 -0.96 -6.00 -6.69
C GLU A 53 -0.46 -7.36 -6.19
N GLY A 54 -1.26 -8.43 -6.36
CA GLY A 54 -0.88 -9.78 -5.95
C GLY A 54 0.24 -10.42 -6.77
N ASP A 55 0.53 -9.90 -7.97
CA ASP A 55 1.53 -10.47 -8.86
C ASP A 55 2.95 -10.05 -8.52
N PHE A 56 3.12 -9.04 -7.66
CA PHE A 56 4.42 -8.43 -7.37
C PHE A 56 4.82 -8.56 -5.90
N SER A 57 6.11 -8.72 -5.68
CA SER A 57 6.75 -8.48 -4.39
C SER A 57 7.26 -7.05 -4.36
N TYR A 58 6.96 -6.34 -3.28
CA TYR A 58 7.28 -4.93 -3.10
C TYR A 58 8.32 -4.75 -2.00
N SER A 59 9.12 -3.70 -2.16
CA SER A 59 9.94 -3.11 -1.11
C SER A 59 9.62 -1.63 -1.04
N VAL A 60 9.29 -1.15 0.16
CA VAL A 60 8.92 0.24 0.41
C VAL A 60 9.92 0.85 1.38
N GLY A 61 10.37 2.05 1.06
CA GLY A 61 11.35 2.75 1.87
C GLY A 61 11.11 4.25 1.92
N LYS A 62 11.81 4.90 2.85
CA LYS A 62 11.88 6.34 3.00
C LYS A 62 13.31 6.81 2.85
N GLN A 63 13.48 7.96 2.21
CA GLN A 63 14.81 8.53 2.01
C GLN A 63 15.26 9.29 3.27
N ILE A 64 16.41 8.93 3.81
CA ILE A 64 16.97 9.59 5.00
C ILE A 64 18.15 10.49 4.67
N LYS A 65 18.90 10.20 3.60
CA LYS A 65 19.96 11.03 3.03
C LYS A 65 19.98 10.89 1.51
N GLU A 66 20.86 11.63 0.85
CA GLU A 66 21.09 11.47 -0.59
C GLU A 66 21.42 10.01 -0.93
N ASN A 67 20.60 9.39 -1.79
CA ASN A 67 20.71 7.99 -2.21
C ASN A 67 20.69 6.96 -1.07
N GLU A 68 20.22 7.32 0.13
CA GLU A 68 20.16 6.43 1.29
C GLU A 68 18.69 6.22 1.70
N PHE A 69 18.24 4.97 1.59
CA PHE A 69 16.86 4.56 1.85
C PHE A 69 16.84 3.49 2.93
N VAL A 70 15.85 3.58 3.80
CA VAL A 70 15.57 2.60 4.85
C VAL A 70 14.11 2.17 4.77
N SER A 71 13.76 1.07 5.42
CA SER A 71 12.37 0.62 5.50
C SER A 71 11.45 1.73 6.03
N LEU A 72 10.21 1.77 5.53
CA LEU A 72 9.26 2.82 5.89
C LEU A 72 9.01 2.86 7.41
N ASP A 73 8.93 1.69 8.04
CA ASP A 73 8.73 1.46 9.47
C ASP A 73 9.98 1.65 10.34
N SER A 74 11.15 1.95 9.75
CA SER A 74 12.38 2.22 10.51
C SER A 74 12.21 3.39 11.49
N GLU A 75 12.87 3.34 12.64
CA GLU A 75 12.86 4.48 13.59
C GLU A 75 13.71 5.67 13.10
N GLU A 76 14.48 5.49 12.03
CA GLU A 76 15.30 6.55 11.47
C GLU A 76 14.45 7.69 10.90
N LYS A 77 14.81 8.91 11.29
CA LYS A 77 14.09 10.11 10.87
C LYS A 77 14.61 10.61 9.53
N GLN A 78 13.69 10.99 8.66
CA GLN A 78 14.05 11.71 7.43
C GLN A 78 14.59 13.10 7.79
N GLN A 79 15.62 13.53 7.07
CA GLN A 79 16.03 14.93 7.11
C GLN A 79 14.95 15.80 6.45
N GLU A 80 14.81 17.06 6.86
CA GLU A 80 13.80 17.98 6.32
C GLU A 80 13.84 18.07 4.78
N THR A 81 15.03 18.02 4.17
CA THR A 81 15.19 18.05 2.71
C THR A 81 14.60 16.83 1.99
N PHE A 82 14.45 15.70 2.69
CA PHE A 82 13.90 14.45 2.14
C PHE A 82 12.53 14.11 2.75
N GLU A 83 11.90 15.06 3.45
CA GLU A 83 10.59 14.83 4.07
C GLU A 83 9.59 14.34 3.01
N ASN A 84 8.87 13.27 3.33
CA ASN A 84 7.90 12.63 2.46
C ASN A 84 8.47 11.97 1.19
N ILE A 85 9.78 11.98 0.97
CA ILE A 85 10.37 11.24 -0.15
C ILE A 85 10.41 9.75 0.19
N VAL A 86 9.69 8.96 -0.62
CA VAL A 86 9.56 7.52 -0.47
C VAL A 86 10.00 6.81 -1.74
N SER A 87 10.43 5.57 -1.59
CA SER A 87 10.81 4.68 -2.68
C SER A 87 9.95 3.42 -2.67
N VAL A 88 9.47 2.99 -3.83
CA VAL A 88 8.85 1.68 -4.03
C VAL A 88 9.60 0.96 -5.13
N SER A 89 10.00 -0.27 -4.87
CA SER A 89 10.46 -1.19 -5.90
C SER A 89 9.57 -2.41 -5.94
N ALA A 90 9.25 -2.89 -7.13
CA ALA A 90 8.40 -4.05 -7.35
C ALA A 90 9.07 -5.03 -8.30
N LEU A 91 8.90 -6.33 -8.02
CA LEU A 91 9.37 -7.43 -8.85
C LEU A 91 8.24 -8.44 -9.02
N LYS A 92 7.92 -8.79 -10.27
CA LYS A 92 6.90 -9.78 -10.59
C LYS A 92 7.33 -11.14 -10.07
N THR A 93 6.39 -11.84 -9.42
CA THR A 93 6.63 -13.12 -8.74
C THR A 93 6.31 -14.32 -9.63
N SER A 94 5.45 -14.12 -10.62
CA SER A 94 5.08 -15.09 -11.65
C SER A 94 6.02 -14.99 -12.86
N LEU A 95 5.98 -16.01 -13.72
CA LEU A 95 6.58 -15.93 -15.04
C LEU A 95 5.92 -14.78 -15.82
N HIS A 96 6.74 -13.95 -16.44
CA HIS A 96 6.31 -12.82 -17.24
C HIS A 96 6.51 -13.09 -18.73
N GLU A 97 5.64 -12.51 -19.55
CA GLU A 97 5.72 -12.63 -21.01
C GLU A 97 6.52 -11.47 -21.61
N LYS A 98 7.00 -11.68 -22.84
CA LYS A 98 7.69 -10.63 -23.59
C LYS A 98 6.76 -9.42 -23.76
N GLY A 99 7.27 -8.23 -23.44
CA GLY A 99 6.51 -6.98 -23.47
C GLY A 99 5.80 -6.65 -22.15
N GLU A 100 5.85 -7.51 -21.14
CA GLU A 100 5.30 -7.21 -19.83
C GLU A 100 6.31 -6.50 -18.92
N VAL A 101 5.82 -5.55 -18.13
CA VAL A 101 6.58 -4.98 -17.02
C VAL A 101 6.79 -6.06 -15.96
N TYR A 102 8.04 -6.45 -15.73
CA TYR A 102 8.39 -7.45 -14.73
C TYR A 102 9.07 -6.84 -13.50
N ALA A 103 9.61 -5.61 -13.59
CA ALA A 103 10.14 -4.90 -12.44
C ALA A 103 10.05 -3.39 -12.63
N TYR A 104 9.84 -2.66 -11.55
CA TYR A 104 9.94 -1.21 -11.56
C TYR A 104 10.52 -0.66 -10.25
N SER A 105 10.98 0.58 -10.29
CA SER A 105 11.32 1.39 -9.12
C SER A 105 10.83 2.81 -9.31
N VAL A 106 10.20 3.39 -8.28
CA VAL A 106 9.74 4.77 -8.25
C VAL A 106 10.19 5.44 -6.98
N ILE A 107 10.75 6.64 -7.10
CA ILE A 107 11.00 7.55 -5.98
C ILE A 107 10.10 8.76 -6.18
N PHE A 108 9.30 9.11 -5.18
CA PHE A 108 8.34 10.20 -5.27
C PHE A 108 8.06 10.82 -3.91
N ASN A 109 7.51 12.03 -3.93
CA ASN A 109 6.99 12.66 -2.71
C ASN A 109 5.60 12.08 -2.38
N SER A 110 5.47 11.45 -1.22
CA SER A 110 4.24 10.74 -0.81
C SER A 110 3.04 11.68 -0.61
N GLN A 111 3.27 12.96 -0.32
CA GLN A 111 2.22 13.97 -0.16
C GLN A 111 1.86 14.64 -1.49
N THR A 112 2.84 15.20 -2.20
CA THR A 112 2.60 15.98 -3.43
C THR A 112 2.43 15.11 -4.68
N LYS A 113 2.84 13.85 -4.60
CA LYS A 113 2.92 12.89 -5.72
C LYS A 113 3.90 13.29 -6.83
N GLU A 114 4.77 14.26 -6.55
CA GLU A 114 5.85 14.64 -7.46
C GLU A 114 6.84 13.48 -7.62
N ILE A 115 7.11 13.09 -8.87
CA ILE A 115 8.02 12.01 -9.22
C ILE A 115 9.45 12.55 -9.20
N VAL A 116 10.31 11.93 -8.41
CA VAL A 116 11.76 12.23 -8.37
C VAL A 116 12.51 11.35 -9.37
N SER A 117 12.16 10.08 -9.44
CA SER A 117 12.79 9.12 -10.34
C SER A 117 11.85 7.96 -10.64
N ILE A 118 11.95 7.41 -11.84
CA ILE A 118 11.17 6.27 -12.33
C ILE A 118 12.06 5.38 -13.19
N SER A 119 11.97 4.07 -12.98
CA SER A 119 12.67 3.06 -13.76
C SER A 119 11.76 1.87 -13.94
N VAL A 120 11.62 1.39 -15.18
CA VAL A 120 10.77 0.24 -15.53
C VAL A 120 11.58 -0.72 -16.38
N ASN A 121 11.46 -2.01 -16.09
CA ASN A 121 12.04 -3.09 -16.88
C ASN A 121 10.92 -3.93 -17.50
N VAL A 122 11.09 -4.17 -18.80
CA VAL A 122 10.17 -4.93 -19.65
C VAL A 122 10.97 -6.07 -20.28
N GLU A 123 10.37 -7.25 -20.38
CA GLU A 123 10.99 -8.44 -21.01
C GLU A 123 10.97 -8.41 -22.54
#